data_AF-A0A2H0MF88-F1
#
_entry.id   AF-A0A2H0MF88-F1
#
_cell.length_a   1.000
_cell.length_b   1.000
_cell.length_c   1.000
_cell.angle_alpha   90.00
_cell.angle_beta   90.00
_cell.angle_gamma   90.00
#
_symmetry.space_group_name_H-M   'P 1'
#
loop_
_entity.id
_entity.type
_entity.pdbx_description
1 polymer ?
#
loop_
_entity_poly.entity_id
_entity_poly.type
_entity_poly.pdbx_seq_one_letter_code
_entity_poly.pdbx_strand_id
1 'polypeptide(L)'
;MLKTTLIGHACLFIQSRETNFLTDPVFFDPHWESINVQCPERELKLESVPPVHILYLSHRHQDHFDVRTLAYLKRHPGILLPETVVLAPQDEILLEVLKELEFDNVQVVNDFEPVRIRDLTLTPTPSFNQDEWPEHGLLIHDGEVTVWNQVDTIVNPQVIQYIHKLYPTVHFAHLRFMPLLEGNFAHHKSLHLPFDEYSSFLRVAQALGPRFAVPGSAAFRYSDEYGFLNQYSFPATQTAFLNDLHEFCPEIQSSIFLSGDVAEISPGHTRIQTQASPFVRVARDDGHLVEFKPVMEVPSIRTRTQDPAEQKREGEEVREFIENRFVDRLKSCETFEVWRHWKVGYQLEVFGKNSEPDIWSIDFSLPELQIQPGRPGRMNIYEGISCSELFNLIHNRTNWDYVGASAQYRTFDNIYRVSPGNFEYFPSEKKFPHPLTEIFPSSREMDREKFMKDVRRWKDHA
;
A
#
# COMPACT_ATOMS: atom_id res chain seq x y z
N MET A 1 19.85 -25.66 6.83
CA MET A 1 20.26 -24.24 6.76
C MET A 1 19.37 -23.57 5.75
N LEU A 2 18.59 -22.61 6.22
CA LEU A 2 17.67 -21.82 5.43
C LEU A 2 18.37 -20.52 5.01
N LYS A 3 18.07 -20.01 3.81
CA LYS A 3 18.53 -18.71 3.34
C LYS A 3 17.35 -17.83 3.00
N THR A 4 17.41 -16.55 3.35
CA THR A 4 16.45 -15.55 2.88
C THR A 4 17.21 -14.44 2.15
N THR A 5 16.74 -14.06 0.98
CA THR A 5 17.29 -12.97 0.16
C THR A 5 16.21 -11.92 0.00
N LEU A 6 16.50 -10.66 0.35
CA LEU A 6 15.58 -9.57 0.03
C LEU A 6 15.72 -9.22 -1.45
N ILE A 7 14.62 -9.33 -2.19
CA ILE A 7 14.54 -8.80 -3.56
C ILE A 7 14.21 -7.31 -3.48
N GLY A 8 13.21 -6.92 -2.69
CA GLY A 8 12.81 -5.53 -2.46
C GLY A 8 11.46 -5.44 -1.77
N HIS A 9 11.22 -4.36 -1.03
CA HIS A 9 10.03 -4.15 -0.20
C HIS A 9 9.66 -5.39 0.67
N ALA A 10 8.62 -6.14 0.31
CA ALA A 10 8.17 -7.37 0.97
C ALA A 10 8.54 -8.65 0.21
N CYS A 11 9.15 -8.51 -0.97
CA CYS A 11 9.52 -9.63 -1.82
C CYS A 11 10.78 -10.33 -1.31
N LEU A 12 10.59 -11.53 -0.73
CA LEU A 12 11.67 -12.40 -0.29
C LEU A 12 11.79 -13.62 -1.19
N PHE A 13 13.04 -13.99 -1.49
CA PHE A 13 13.40 -15.28 -2.05
C PHE A 13 14.03 -16.15 -0.97
N ILE A 14 13.38 -17.26 -0.64
CA ILE A 14 13.73 -18.13 0.49
C ILE A 14 14.17 -19.50 -0.06
N GLN A 15 15.29 -20.01 0.44
CA GLN A 15 15.87 -21.27 -0.01
C GLN A 15 16.12 -22.19 1.17
N SER A 16 15.61 -23.41 1.07
CA SER A 16 15.85 -24.52 1.99
C SER A 16 16.76 -25.57 1.35
N ARG A 17 16.79 -26.79 1.89
CA ARG A 17 17.61 -27.87 1.36
C ARG A 17 17.13 -28.31 -0.01
N GLU A 18 15.82 -28.34 -0.20
CA GLU A 18 15.21 -28.84 -1.44
C GLU A 18 14.37 -27.75 -2.14
N THR A 19 13.86 -26.74 -1.42
CA THR A 19 12.81 -25.85 -1.91
C THR A 19 13.23 -24.39 -2.02
N ASN A 20 12.93 -23.79 -3.16
CA ASN A 20 12.95 -22.34 -3.41
C ASN A 20 11.52 -21.79 -3.33
N PHE A 21 11.37 -20.70 -2.59
CA PHE A 21 10.11 -20.08 -2.21
C PHE A 21 10.16 -18.58 -2.49
N LEU A 22 9.14 -18.03 -3.15
CA LEU A 22 9.02 -16.61 -3.47
C LEU A 22 7.78 -16.03 -2.78
N THR A 23 7.93 -14.85 -2.18
CA THR A 23 6.83 -14.12 -1.50
C THR A 23 6.60 -12.78 -2.19
N ASP A 24 5.33 -12.37 -2.28
CA ASP A 24 4.87 -11.02 -2.67
C ASP A 24 5.70 -10.36 -3.79
N PRO A 25 5.79 -10.97 -4.99
CA PRO A 25 6.77 -10.56 -5.97
C PRO A 25 6.39 -9.27 -6.68
N VAL A 26 7.23 -8.25 -6.52
CA VAL A 26 7.20 -6.99 -7.28
C VAL A 26 8.55 -6.80 -7.95
N PHE A 27 8.66 -7.21 -9.22
CA PHE A 27 9.92 -7.26 -9.95
C PHE A 27 10.25 -5.99 -10.72
N PHE A 28 9.22 -5.25 -11.13
CA PHE A 28 9.37 -4.11 -12.03
C PHE A 28 9.13 -2.78 -11.35
N ASP A 29 9.90 -1.78 -11.78
CA ASP A 29 9.63 -0.38 -11.50
C ASP A 29 9.21 0.36 -12.79
N PRO A 30 8.40 1.42 -12.67
CA PRO A 30 7.63 1.77 -11.47
C PRO A 30 6.47 0.76 -11.24
N HIS A 31 6.01 0.66 -9.99
CA HIS A 31 4.92 -0.23 -9.54
C HIS A 31 3.79 0.56 -8.87
N TRP A 32 2.73 -0.13 -8.44
CA TRP A 32 1.52 0.47 -7.86
C TRP A 32 0.97 1.62 -8.74
N GLU A 33 0.49 1.28 -9.94
CA GLU A 33 0.02 2.25 -10.93
C GLU A 33 1.06 3.33 -11.31
N SER A 34 2.34 2.99 -11.22
CA SER A 34 3.50 3.86 -11.48
C SER A 34 3.74 4.95 -10.43
N ILE A 35 3.14 4.86 -9.24
CA ILE A 35 3.37 5.86 -8.19
C ILE A 35 4.67 5.60 -7.42
N ASN A 36 5.10 4.34 -7.31
CA ASN A 36 6.24 3.95 -6.50
C ASN A 36 7.36 3.30 -7.32
N VAL A 37 8.58 3.40 -6.79
CA VAL A 37 9.79 2.70 -7.25
C VAL A 37 10.53 2.12 -6.06
N GLN A 38 11.30 1.06 -6.24
CA GLN A 38 12.09 0.46 -5.16
C GLN A 38 13.15 1.45 -4.64
N CYS A 39 13.35 1.46 -3.33
CA CYS A 39 14.33 2.33 -2.67
C CYS A 39 15.02 1.58 -1.51
N PRO A 40 16.36 1.39 -1.54
CA PRO A 40 17.28 1.82 -2.59
C PRO A 40 16.99 1.23 -3.97
N GLU A 41 17.33 1.97 -5.03
CA GLU A 41 17.25 1.47 -6.41
C GLU A 41 18.04 0.16 -6.55
N ARG A 42 17.40 -0.84 -7.16
CA ARG A 42 17.95 -2.19 -7.30
C ARG A 42 18.08 -2.61 -8.76
N GLU A 43 19.08 -3.45 -9.02
CA GLU A 43 19.19 -4.24 -10.24
C GLU A 43 18.74 -5.67 -9.94
N LEU A 44 17.74 -6.18 -10.68
CA LEU A 44 17.27 -7.56 -10.62
C LEU A 44 17.46 -8.22 -11.98
N LYS A 45 18.27 -9.28 -12.02
CA LYS A 45 18.50 -10.12 -13.20
C LYS A 45 17.41 -11.17 -13.26
N LEU A 46 16.33 -10.87 -13.97
CA LEU A 46 15.11 -11.68 -14.01
C LEU A 46 15.40 -13.13 -14.44
N GLU A 47 16.25 -13.31 -15.45
CA GLU A 47 16.66 -14.62 -15.98
C GLU A 47 17.58 -15.42 -15.04
N SER A 48 18.11 -14.78 -14.00
CA SER A 48 18.96 -15.41 -12.99
C SER A 48 18.20 -15.77 -11.71
N VAL A 49 16.90 -15.46 -11.63
CA VAL A 49 16.05 -15.87 -10.51
C VAL A 49 15.93 -17.41 -10.55
N PRO A 50 16.32 -18.13 -9.48
CA PRO A 50 16.27 -19.59 -9.51
C PRO A 50 14.83 -20.11 -9.58
N PRO A 51 14.60 -21.34 -10.11
CA PRO A 51 13.26 -21.89 -10.24
C PRO A 51 12.52 -21.97 -8.91
N VAL A 52 11.30 -21.45 -8.88
CA VAL A 52 10.41 -21.32 -7.74
C VAL A 52 9.52 -22.57 -7.67
N HIS A 53 9.42 -23.16 -6.47
CA HIS A 53 8.53 -24.29 -6.20
C HIS A 53 7.25 -23.86 -5.49
N ILE A 54 7.32 -22.74 -4.76
CA ILE A 54 6.21 -22.19 -3.98
C ILE A 54 6.19 -20.68 -4.23
N LEU A 55 5.04 -20.15 -4.60
CA LEU A 55 4.75 -18.72 -4.64
C LEU A 55 3.73 -18.42 -3.55
N TYR A 56 3.99 -17.45 -2.68
CA TYR A 56 3.05 -17.01 -1.65
C TYR A 56 2.68 -15.56 -1.86
N LEU A 57 1.38 -15.30 -1.74
CA LEU A 57 0.78 -13.97 -1.80
C LEU A 57 0.11 -13.72 -0.45
N SER A 58 0.53 -12.68 0.25
CA SER A 58 0.04 -12.36 1.59
C SER A 58 -1.36 -11.73 1.57
N HIS A 59 -1.59 -10.78 0.67
CA HIS A 59 -2.83 -10.02 0.49
C HIS A 59 -2.81 -9.27 -0.84
N ARG A 60 -3.87 -8.49 -1.12
CA ARG A 60 -4.09 -7.88 -2.44
C ARG A 60 -3.57 -6.45 -2.62
N HIS A 61 -2.88 -5.81 -1.67
CA HIS A 61 -2.30 -4.48 -1.92
C HIS A 61 -1.28 -4.52 -3.07
N GLN A 62 -1.21 -3.46 -3.88
CA GLN A 62 -0.49 -3.48 -5.17
C GLN A 62 1.04 -3.54 -5.06
N ASP A 63 1.59 -3.17 -3.91
CA ASP A 63 3.00 -3.32 -3.54
C ASP A 63 3.35 -4.73 -3.00
N HIS A 64 2.35 -5.60 -2.85
CA HIS A 64 2.50 -7.04 -2.56
C HIS A 64 1.99 -7.94 -3.68
N PHE A 65 1.02 -7.46 -4.46
CA PHE A 65 0.29 -8.18 -5.48
C PHE A 65 0.39 -7.48 -6.85
N ASP A 66 1.59 -7.50 -7.44
CA ASP A 66 1.85 -6.88 -8.72
C ASP A 66 1.47 -7.80 -9.90
N VAL A 67 0.37 -7.46 -10.57
CA VAL A 67 -0.19 -8.22 -11.71
C VAL A 67 0.82 -8.33 -12.86
N ARG A 68 1.64 -7.30 -13.10
CA ARG A 68 2.68 -7.32 -14.13
C ARG A 68 3.73 -8.40 -13.83
N THR A 69 4.20 -8.47 -12.59
CA THR A 69 5.13 -9.50 -12.14
C THR A 69 4.52 -10.89 -12.24
N LEU A 70 3.27 -11.07 -11.80
CA LEU A 70 2.59 -12.37 -11.93
C LEU A 70 2.43 -12.84 -13.37
N ALA A 71 2.04 -11.94 -14.27
CA ALA A 71 1.97 -12.23 -15.70
C ALA A 71 3.36 -12.61 -16.26
N TYR A 72 4.41 -11.88 -15.89
CA TYR A 72 5.78 -12.20 -16.27
C TYR A 72 6.20 -13.60 -15.79
N LEU A 73 5.96 -13.91 -14.51
CA LEU A 73 6.29 -15.20 -13.91
C LEU A 73 5.57 -16.37 -14.60
N LYS A 74 4.29 -16.22 -14.95
CA LYS A 74 3.53 -17.26 -15.66
C LYS A 74 4.04 -17.48 -17.08
N ARG A 75 4.41 -16.41 -17.80
CA ARG A 75 4.80 -16.47 -19.22
C ARG A 75 6.22 -16.97 -19.46
N HIS A 76 7.12 -16.80 -18.50
CA HIS A 76 8.54 -17.10 -18.68
C HIS A 76 8.87 -18.50 -18.12
N PRO A 77 8.93 -19.53 -18.99
CA PRO A 77 9.21 -20.88 -18.55
C PRO A 77 10.59 -20.95 -17.90
N GLY A 78 10.67 -21.59 -16.73
CA GLY A 78 11.90 -21.76 -15.96
C GLY A 78 11.96 -20.94 -14.67
N ILE A 79 11.11 -19.92 -14.51
CA ILE A 79 10.97 -19.25 -13.21
C ILE A 79 10.00 -20.02 -12.34
N LEU A 80 8.74 -20.18 -12.77
CA LEU A 80 7.81 -21.09 -12.11
C LEU A 80 7.98 -22.50 -12.68
N LEU A 81 8.16 -23.49 -11.82
CA LEU A 81 8.15 -24.89 -12.19
C LEU A 81 6.71 -25.36 -12.51
N PRO A 82 6.52 -26.38 -13.36
CA PRO A 82 5.19 -26.93 -13.66
C PRO A 82 4.39 -27.35 -12.42
N GLU A 83 5.06 -27.81 -11.37
CA GLU A 83 4.50 -28.23 -10.10
C GLU A 83 4.41 -27.11 -9.05
N THR A 84 4.73 -25.86 -9.41
CA THR A 84 4.70 -24.73 -8.47
C THR A 84 3.36 -24.65 -7.77
N VAL A 85 3.36 -24.56 -6.45
CA VAL A 85 2.16 -24.31 -5.65
C VAL A 85 2.05 -22.81 -5.40
N VAL A 86 0.91 -22.22 -5.73
CA VAL A 86 0.58 -20.83 -5.37
C VAL A 86 -0.28 -20.83 -4.12
N LEU A 87 0.21 -20.22 -3.06
CA LEU A 87 -0.52 -20.03 -1.81
C LEU A 87 -1.09 -18.60 -1.77
N ALA A 88 -2.39 -18.49 -1.55
CA ALA A 88 -3.10 -17.22 -1.54
C ALA A 88 -4.19 -17.20 -0.47
N PRO A 89 -4.58 -16.02 0.05
CA PRO A 89 -5.68 -15.93 0.99
C PRO A 89 -7.04 -16.12 0.28
N GLN A 90 -8.11 -16.29 1.06
CA GLN A 90 -9.48 -16.38 0.56
C GLN A 90 -10.01 -15.00 0.14
N ASP A 91 -9.42 -14.42 -0.91
CA ASP A 91 -9.81 -13.14 -1.47
C ASP A 91 -10.35 -13.29 -2.91
N GLU A 92 -11.58 -12.85 -3.15
CA GLU A 92 -12.25 -13.09 -4.42
C GLU A 92 -11.59 -12.39 -5.62
N ILE A 93 -11.09 -11.16 -5.44
CA ILE A 93 -10.46 -10.38 -6.53
C ILE A 93 -9.09 -10.97 -6.85
N LEU A 94 -8.28 -11.25 -5.84
CA LEU A 94 -6.97 -11.87 -5.98
C LEU A 94 -7.08 -13.23 -6.69
N LEU A 95 -8.00 -14.10 -6.24
CA LEU A 95 -8.21 -15.41 -6.85
C LEU A 95 -8.72 -15.30 -8.28
N GLU A 96 -9.55 -14.28 -8.59
CA GLU A 96 -9.98 -14.01 -9.96
C GLU A 96 -8.80 -13.60 -10.84
N VAL A 97 -7.91 -12.71 -10.38
CA VAL A 97 -6.71 -12.32 -11.12
C VAL A 97 -5.81 -13.53 -11.40
N LEU A 98 -5.57 -14.39 -10.40
CA LEU A 98 -4.77 -15.61 -10.60
C LEU A 98 -5.40 -16.54 -11.64
N LYS A 99 -6.72 -16.68 -11.61
CA LYS A 99 -7.46 -17.47 -12.60
C LYS A 99 -7.36 -16.88 -14.00
N GLU A 100 -7.52 -15.56 -14.15
CA GLU A 100 -7.41 -14.88 -15.45
C GLU A 100 -5.99 -14.93 -16.01
N LEU A 101 -4.97 -14.90 -15.14
CA LEU A 101 -3.57 -15.16 -15.49
C LEU A 101 -3.24 -16.65 -15.65
N GLU A 102 -4.22 -17.54 -15.57
CA GLU A 102 -4.10 -18.98 -15.83
C GLU A 102 -3.14 -19.71 -14.87
N PHE A 103 -3.09 -19.31 -13.59
CA PHE A 103 -2.40 -20.11 -12.57
C PHE A 103 -3.20 -21.38 -12.25
N ASP A 104 -2.58 -22.54 -12.44
CA ASP A 104 -3.27 -23.84 -12.39
C ASP A 104 -3.34 -24.46 -10.99
N ASN A 105 -2.35 -24.19 -10.14
CA ASN A 105 -2.15 -24.86 -8.85
C ASN A 105 -2.21 -23.86 -7.69
N VAL A 106 -3.36 -23.22 -7.55
CA VAL A 106 -3.65 -22.25 -6.48
C VAL A 106 -4.31 -22.97 -5.31
N GLN A 107 -3.71 -22.86 -4.11
CA GLN A 107 -4.26 -23.35 -2.86
C GLN A 107 -4.58 -22.16 -1.95
N VAL A 108 -5.85 -22.09 -1.52
CA VAL A 108 -6.27 -21.13 -0.50
C VAL A 108 -5.74 -21.55 0.86
N VAL A 109 -5.22 -20.59 1.62
CA VAL A 109 -4.69 -20.80 2.97
C VAL A 109 -5.45 -19.98 4.01
N ASN A 110 -5.50 -20.48 5.25
CA ASN A 110 -6.18 -19.85 6.37
C ASN A 110 -5.23 -19.65 7.56
N ASP A 111 -5.64 -18.77 8.47
CA ASP A 111 -4.93 -18.48 9.71
C ASP A 111 -4.58 -19.73 10.50
N PHE A 112 -3.29 -19.88 10.79
CA PHE A 112 -2.74 -20.95 11.61
C PHE A 112 -3.05 -22.37 11.12
N GLU A 113 -3.44 -22.55 9.86
CA GLU A 113 -3.56 -23.85 9.22
C GLU A 113 -2.24 -24.19 8.49
N PRO A 114 -1.40 -25.09 9.04
CA PRO A 114 -0.11 -25.39 8.44
C PRO A 114 -0.26 -26.15 7.14
N VAL A 115 0.45 -25.70 6.10
CA VAL A 115 0.58 -26.39 4.81
C VAL A 115 2.00 -26.92 4.68
N ARG A 116 2.13 -28.23 4.47
CA ARG A 116 3.43 -28.86 4.23
C ARG A 116 3.65 -29.05 2.74
N ILE A 117 4.69 -28.42 2.21
CA ILE A 117 5.09 -28.54 0.81
C ILE A 117 6.58 -28.86 0.80
N ARG A 118 6.92 -30.06 0.29
CA ARG A 118 8.29 -30.57 0.23
C ARG A 118 8.93 -30.58 1.63
N ASP A 119 10.08 -29.93 1.82
CA ASP A 119 10.79 -29.83 3.10
C ASP A 119 10.34 -28.66 3.98
N LEU A 120 9.35 -27.86 3.56
CA LEU A 120 8.86 -26.71 4.31
C LEU A 120 7.47 -26.97 4.93
N THR A 121 7.30 -26.48 6.15
CA THR A 121 5.99 -26.25 6.79
C THR A 121 5.73 -24.74 6.81
N LEU A 122 4.68 -24.32 6.12
CA LEU A 122 4.27 -22.93 5.97
C LEU A 122 3.01 -22.72 6.80
N THR A 123 2.97 -21.67 7.63
CA THR A 123 1.81 -21.40 8.49
C THR A 123 1.46 -19.92 8.41
N PRO A 124 0.40 -19.55 7.68
CA PRO A 124 -0.09 -18.17 7.67
C PRO A 124 -0.45 -17.71 9.08
N THR A 125 -0.13 -16.47 9.41
CA THR A 125 -0.48 -15.84 10.69
C THR A 125 -1.48 -14.72 10.46
N PRO A 126 -2.52 -14.58 11.30
CA PRO A 126 -3.57 -13.59 11.10
C PRO A 126 -3.06 -12.15 11.19
N SER A 127 -3.78 -11.26 10.52
CA SER A 127 -3.72 -9.81 10.74
C SER A 127 -5.00 -9.30 11.37
N PHE A 128 -4.88 -8.31 12.25
CA PHE A 128 -5.96 -7.47 12.78
C PHE A 128 -5.99 -6.10 12.10
N ASN A 129 -5.37 -5.99 10.92
CA ASN A 129 -5.58 -4.84 10.07
C ASN A 129 -7.09 -4.72 9.74
N GLN A 130 -7.59 -3.49 9.59
CA GLN A 130 -9.03 -3.21 9.48
C GLN A 130 -9.54 -3.27 8.04
N ASP A 131 -8.78 -3.91 7.15
CA ASP A 131 -9.16 -4.03 5.74
C ASP A 131 -10.31 -5.03 5.54
N GLU A 132 -11.06 -4.86 4.45
CA GLU A 132 -12.20 -5.72 4.11
C GLU A 132 -11.78 -7.08 3.52
N TRP A 133 -10.48 -7.31 3.36
CA TRP A 133 -9.90 -8.52 2.78
C TRP A 133 -8.89 -9.19 3.71
N PRO A 134 -8.69 -10.52 3.58
CA PRO A 134 -7.72 -11.24 4.38
C PRO A 134 -6.28 -10.79 4.10
N GLU A 135 -5.50 -10.70 5.18
CA GLU A 135 -4.08 -10.38 5.16
C GLU A 135 -3.34 -11.32 6.11
N HIS A 136 -2.24 -11.90 5.62
CA HIS A 136 -1.49 -12.92 6.35
C HIS A 136 0.01 -12.64 6.41
N GLY A 137 0.57 -12.72 7.62
CA GLY A 137 2.00 -12.94 7.83
C GLY A 137 2.30 -14.43 7.60
N LEU A 138 3.57 -14.83 7.64
CA LEU A 138 3.93 -16.21 7.33
C LEU A 138 5.06 -16.74 8.21
N LEU A 139 4.78 -17.85 8.89
CA LEU A 139 5.83 -18.70 9.48
C LEU A 139 6.35 -19.69 8.43
N ILE A 140 7.67 -19.77 8.29
CA ILE A 140 8.36 -20.76 7.46
C ILE A 140 9.24 -21.62 8.37
N HIS A 141 9.03 -22.94 8.35
CA HIS A 141 9.81 -23.89 9.13
C HIS A 141 10.37 -25.02 8.25
N ASP A 142 11.68 -25.26 8.30
CA ASP A 142 12.38 -26.28 7.49
C ASP A 142 12.66 -27.60 8.25
N GLY A 143 12.15 -27.72 9.48
CA GLY A 143 12.43 -28.84 10.39
C GLY A 143 13.51 -28.52 11.44
N GLU A 144 14.33 -27.49 11.21
CA GLU A 144 15.39 -27.08 12.14
C GLU A 144 15.23 -25.63 12.60
N VAL A 145 14.92 -24.72 11.68
CA VAL A 145 14.79 -23.29 11.94
C VAL A 145 13.41 -22.78 11.59
N THR A 146 13.01 -21.69 12.25
CA THR A 146 11.72 -21.02 12.04
C THR A 146 11.97 -19.57 11.72
N VAL A 147 11.41 -19.10 10.61
CA VAL A 147 11.40 -17.70 10.18
C VAL A 147 9.98 -17.17 10.26
N TRP A 148 9.81 -15.93 10.68
CA TRP A 148 8.55 -15.23 10.55
C TRP A 148 8.70 -14.03 9.61
N ASN A 149 7.95 -14.02 8.52
CA ASN A 149 7.75 -12.83 7.71
C ASN A 149 6.47 -12.15 8.17
N GLN A 150 6.59 -11.03 8.90
CA GLN A 150 5.42 -10.33 9.43
C GLN A 150 4.58 -9.69 8.32
N VAL A 151 5.21 -9.28 7.21
CA VAL A 151 4.57 -8.47 6.16
C VAL A 151 3.93 -7.22 6.81
N ASP A 152 2.68 -6.92 6.49
CA ASP A 152 1.96 -5.73 6.96
C ASP A 152 1.14 -6.00 8.22
N THR A 153 1.21 -7.24 8.73
CA THR A 153 0.28 -7.71 9.75
C THR A 153 0.35 -6.94 11.06
N ILE A 154 -0.84 -6.51 11.49
CA ILE A 154 -1.08 -6.00 12.84
C ILE A 154 -1.44 -7.21 13.71
N VAL A 155 -0.67 -7.46 14.75
CA VAL A 155 -0.85 -8.63 15.62
C VAL A 155 -1.11 -8.23 17.06
N ASN A 156 -1.78 -9.10 17.80
CA ASN A 156 -1.98 -8.96 19.23
C ASN A 156 -1.15 -10.01 20.01
N PRO A 157 -1.05 -9.91 21.34
CA PRO A 157 -0.27 -10.86 22.14
C PRO A 157 -0.72 -12.32 21.99
N GLN A 158 -1.99 -12.59 21.71
CA GLN A 158 -2.51 -13.96 21.53
C GLN A 158 -1.91 -14.62 20.27
N VAL A 159 -1.73 -13.87 19.19
CA VAL A 159 -1.04 -14.37 17.98
C VAL A 159 0.36 -14.81 18.32
N ILE A 160 1.13 -13.96 19.02
CA ILE A 160 2.51 -14.27 19.42
C ILE A 160 2.57 -15.49 20.35
N GLN A 161 1.64 -15.61 21.30
CA GLN A 161 1.54 -16.80 22.14
C GLN A 161 1.27 -18.08 21.32
N TYR A 162 0.44 -17.98 20.28
CA TYR A 162 0.17 -19.10 19.40
C TYR A 162 1.38 -19.46 18.54
N ILE A 163 2.12 -18.47 18.03
CA ILE A 163 3.40 -18.69 17.35
C ILE A 163 4.35 -19.48 18.25
N HIS A 164 4.52 -19.07 19.51
CA HIS A 164 5.38 -19.78 20.48
C HIS A 164 4.90 -21.19 20.82
N LYS A 165 3.59 -21.43 20.81
CA LYS A 165 3.00 -22.76 20.98
C LYS A 165 3.35 -23.69 19.82
N LEU A 166 3.40 -23.17 18.59
CA LEU A 166 3.80 -23.92 17.40
C LEU A 166 5.32 -24.13 17.36
N TYR A 167 6.07 -23.05 17.60
CA TYR A 167 7.52 -23.00 17.51
C TYR A 167 8.08 -22.22 18.71
N PRO A 168 8.66 -22.89 19.72
CA PRO A 168 9.20 -22.23 20.92
C PRO A 168 10.37 -21.26 20.65
N THR A 169 10.88 -21.21 19.42
CA THR A 169 11.99 -20.33 19.05
C THR A 169 11.81 -19.87 17.60
N VAL A 170 11.76 -18.55 17.42
CA VAL A 170 11.88 -17.91 16.11
C VAL A 170 13.34 -17.51 15.90
N HIS A 171 13.95 -17.99 14.83
CA HIS A 171 15.38 -17.81 14.56
C HIS A 171 15.65 -16.52 13.78
N PHE A 172 14.71 -16.13 12.92
CA PHE A 172 14.81 -14.93 12.10
C PHE A 172 13.42 -14.31 11.94
N ALA A 173 13.32 -12.99 12.04
CA ALA A 173 12.07 -12.28 11.79
C ALA A 173 12.28 -11.07 10.88
N HIS A 174 11.44 -10.96 9.85
CA HIS A 174 11.21 -9.71 9.14
C HIS A 174 10.10 -8.97 9.86
N LEU A 175 10.42 -7.83 10.46
CA LEU A 175 9.50 -7.07 11.29
C LEU A 175 9.09 -5.77 10.60
N ARG A 176 7.86 -5.35 10.87
CA ARG A 176 7.44 -3.97 10.56
C ARG A 176 8.34 -3.00 11.33
N PHE A 177 8.82 -1.96 10.65
CA PHE A 177 9.77 -1.00 11.24
C PHE A 177 9.33 0.45 11.14
N MET A 178 8.37 0.77 10.27
CA MET A 178 7.92 2.13 10.03
C MET A 178 6.41 2.16 9.78
N PRO A 179 5.67 3.04 10.48
CA PRO A 179 4.29 3.33 10.13
C PRO A 179 4.30 4.20 8.87
N LEU A 180 3.71 3.69 7.79
CA LEU A 180 3.59 4.43 6.54
C LEU A 180 2.50 5.50 6.68
N LEU A 181 2.82 6.75 6.34
CA LEU A 181 1.87 7.88 6.39
C LEU A 181 1.30 8.19 5.01
N GLU A 182 1.16 7.16 4.18
CA GLU A 182 0.65 7.29 2.81
C GLU A 182 -0.77 7.87 2.81
N GLY A 183 -0.99 8.85 1.93
CA GLY A 183 -2.24 9.59 1.88
C GLY A 183 -2.49 10.57 3.04
N ASN A 184 -1.72 10.56 4.15
CA ASN A 184 -1.98 11.49 5.26
C ASN A 184 -1.88 12.95 4.83
N PHE A 185 -0.87 13.28 4.00
CA PHE A 185 -0.76 14.60 3.39
C PHE A 185 -1.99 14.94 2.52
N ALA A 186 -2.39 14.03 1.64
CA ALA A 186 -3.51 14.23 0.71
C ALA A 186 -4.85 14.42 1.44
N HIS A 187 -5.04 13.78 2.59
CA HIS A 187 -6.28 13.79 3.35
C HIS A 187 -6.24 14.68 4.62
N HIS A 188 -5.25 15.57 4.74
CA HIS A 188 -5.09 16.47 5.89
C HIS A 188 -5.09 15.73 7.25
N LYS A 189 -4.46 14.55 7.30
CA LYS A 189 -4.26 13.78 8.53
C LYS A 189 -2.93 14.17 9.19
N SER A 190 -2.76 13.74 10.45
CA SER A 190 -1.52 13.98 11.20
C SER A 190 -0.29 13.42 10.46
N LEU A 191 0.78 14.23 10.43
CA LEU A 191 2.09 13.83 9.91
C LEU A 191 3.08 13.53 11.05
N HIS A 192 2.62 13.51 12.30
CA HIS A 192 3.46 13.06 13.41
C HIS A 192 3.68 11.55 13.31
N LEU A 193 4.84 11.08 13.78
CA LEU A 193 5.06 9.66 14.00
C LEU A 193 3.95 9.13 14.94
N PRO A 194 3.14 8.14 14.53
CA PRO A 194 2.11 7.57 15.38
C PRO A 194 2.78 6.70 16.45
N PHE A 195 3.12 7.30 17.59
CA PHE A 195 3.91 6.65 18.65
C PHE A 195 3.26 5.38 19.19
N ASP A 196 1.92 5.31 19.24
CA ASP A 196 1.23 4.10 19.68
C ASP A 196 1.47 2.93 18.73
N GLU A 197 1.34 3.16 17.41
CA GLU A 197 1.64 2.16 16.38
C GLU A 197 3.14 1.82 16.36
N TYR A 198 4.02 2.82 16.33
CA TYR A 198 5.47 2.59 16.33
C TYR A 198 5.94 1.79 17.56
N SER A 199 5.44 2.14 18.75
CA SER A 199 5.75 1.40 19.98
C SER A 199 5.24 -0.05 19.94
N SER A 200 4.19 -0.32 19.17
CA SER A 200 3.67 -1.68 18.99
C SER A 200 4.66 -2.58 18.25
N PHE A 201 5.45 -2.05 17.30
CA PHE A 201 6.46 -2.84 16.58
C PHE A 201 7.54 -3.35 17.52
N LEU A 202 8.04 -2.49 18.41
CA LEU A 202 9.01 -2.86 19.44
C LEU A 202 8.45 -3.88 20.43
N ARG A 203 7.18 -3.72 20.86
CA ARG A 203 6.49 -4.67 21.74
C ARG A 203 6.26 -6.03 21.07
N VAL A 204 5.96 -6.05 19.77
CA VAL A 204 5.84 -7.28 18.98
C VAL A 204 7.20 -7.98 18.91
N ALA A 205 8.27 -7.25 18.62
CA ALA A 205 9.64 -7.79 18.62
C ALA A 205 10.00 -8.41 19.97
N GLN A 206 9.73 -7.70 21.06
CA GLN A 206 9.96 -8.17 22.43
C GLN A 206 9.16 -9.44 22.76
N ALA A 207 7.86 -9.44 22.46
CA ALA A 207 6.99 -10.57 22.76
C ALA A 207 7.36 -11.81 21.93
N LEU A 208 7.75 -11.60 20.67
CA LEU A 208 8.22 -12.66 19.79
C LEU A 208 9.60 -13.19 20.21
N GLY A 209 10.49 -12.31 20.67
CA GLY A 209 11.85 -12.66 21.07
C GLY A 209 12.64 -13.44 20.02
N PRO A 210 12.67 -13.00 18.74
CA PRO A 210 13.43 -13.70 17.71
C PRO A 210 14.93 -13.61 18.02
N ARG A 211 15.70 -14.63 17.63
CA ARG A 211 17.16 -14.57 17.80
C ARG A 211 17.82 -13.49 16.96
N PHE A 212 17.25 -13.22 15.79
CA PHE A 212 17.71 -12.19 14.90
C PHE A 212 16.51 -11.52 14.20
N ALA A 213 16.52 -10.20 14.10
CA ALA A 213 15.47 -9.42 13.44
C ALA A 213 16.04 -8.50 12.37
N VAL A 214 15.29 -8.30 11.30
CA VAL A 214 15.57 -7.31 10.27
C VAL A 214 14.31 -6.50 9.95
N PRO A 215 14.45 -5.24 9.52
CA PRO A 215 13.32 -4.47 8.99
C PRO A 215 12.78 -5.12 7.71
N GLY A 216 11.46 -5.17 7.56
CA GLY A 216 10.76 -5.66 6.36
C GLY A 216 9.65 -4.70 5.88
N SER A 217 9.16 -4.92 4.66
CA SER A 217 7.94 -4.32 4.10
C SER A 217 7.86 -2.78 4.13
N ALA A 218 8.94 -2.08 3.80
CA ALA A 218 8.93 -0.64 3.45
C ALA A 218 10.24 -0.20 2.77
N ALA A 219 10.57 -0.82 1.63
CA ALA A 219 11.75 -0.47 0.82
C ALA A 219 11.37 0.07 -0.57
N PHE A 220 10.55 1.13 -0.59
CA PHE A 220 10.17 1.87 -1.78
C PHE A 220 10.15 3.37 -1.51
N ARG A 221 10.00 4.16 -2.57
CA ARG A 221 9.73 5.59 -2.54
C ARG A 221 8.72 5.95 -3.63
N TYR A 222 8.11 7.12 -3.53
CA TYR A 222 7.39 7.71 -4.65
C TYR A 222 8.35 7.97 -5.82
N SER A 223 7.87 7.65 -7.02
CA SER A 223 8.56 7.94 -8.29
C SER A 223 8.80 9.44 -8.43
N ASP A 224 9.77 9.84 -9.26
CA ASP A 224 10.23 11.25 -9.33
C ASP A 224 9.09 12.24 -9.60
N GLU A 225 8.04 11.79 -10.29
CA GLU A 225 6.84 12.55 -10.59
C GLU A 225 5.98 12.88 -9.35
N TYR A 226 5.93 11.97 -8.39
CA TYR A 226 5.23 12.14 -7.11
C TYR A 226 6.22 12.33 -5.94
N GLY A 227 7.51 12.53 -6.26
CA GLY A 227 8.60 12.45 -5.29
C GLY A 227 8.55 13.48 -4.16
N PHE A 228 7.72 14.53 -4.28
CA PHE A 228 7.46 15.45 -3.18
C PHE A 228 6.80 14.73 -1.98
N LEU A 229 6.01 13.67 -2.22
CA LEU A 229 5.33 12.89 -1.17
C LEU A 229 6.29 12.07 -0.31
N ASN A 230 7.51 11.83 -0.79
CA ASN A 230 8.55 11.17 0.00
C ASN A 230 8.83 11.93 1.31
N GLN A 231 8.69 13.25 1.31
CA GLN A 231 8.92 14.11 2.48
C GLN A 231 7.81 14.00 3.53
N TYR A 232 6.71 13.30 3.22
CA TYR A 232 5.49 13.25 4.02
C TYR A 232 5.05 11.84 4.41
N SER A 233 5.67 10.79 3.86
CA SER A 233 5.15 9.42 3.96
C SER A 233 5.99 8.47 4.83
N PHE A 234 7.27 8.78 5.04
CA PHE A 234 8.23 7.85 5.64
C PHE A 234 8.84 8.39 6.96
N PRO A 235 8.09 8.42 8.08
CA PRO A 235 8.48 9.13 9.31
C PRO A 235 9.63 8.48 10.11
N ALA A 236 10.10 7.31 9.72
CA ALA A 236 11.16 6.57 10.38
C ALA A 236 12.15 5.99 9.36
N THR A 237 13.29 5.47 9.84
CA THR A 237 14.27 4.78 8.98
C THR A 237 14.59 3.42 9.58
N GLN A 238 15.11 2.50 8.76
CA GLN A 238 15.61 1.21 9.26
C GLN A 238 16.65 1.42 10.38
N THR A 239 17.58 2.36 10.20
CA THR A 239 18.61 2.66 11.20
C THR A 239 18.01 3.17 12.51
N ALA A 240 17.04 4.09 12.45
CA ALA A 240 16.37 4.60 13.65
C ALA A 240 15.64 3.47 14.40
N PHE A 241 14.85 2.66 13.69
CA PHE A 241 14.16 1.52 14.28
C PHE A 241 15.12 0.52 14.93
N LEU A 242 16.24 0.20 14.27
CA LEU A 242 17.22 -0.74 14.81
C LEU A 242 17.94 -0.21 16.05
N ASN A 243 18.22 1.09 16.12
CA ASN A 243 18.76 1.71 17.32
C ASN A 243 17.76 1.63 18.48
N ASP A 244 16.49 1.97 18.22
CA ASP A 244 15.43 1.91 19.22
C ASP A 244 15.17 0.45 19.67
N LEU A 245 15.23 -0.53 18.75
CA LEU A 245 15.13 -1.95 19.05
C LEU A 245 16.28 -2.41 19.94
N HIS A 246 17.51 -1.97 19.69
CA HIS A 246 18.65 -2.32 20.51
C HIS A 246 18.54 -1.75 21.93
N GLU A 247 17.99 -0.54 22.08
CA GLU A 247 17.73 0.07 23.40
C GLU A 247 16.58 -0.65 24.13
N PHE A 248 15.53 -1.05 23.41
CA PHE A 248 14.33 -1.68 23.97
C PHE A 248 14.50 -3.18 24.29
N CYS A 249 15.21 -3.92 23.43
CA CYS A 249 15.43 -5.37 23.47
C CYS A 249 16.89 -5.73 23.08
N PRO A 250 17.88 -5.45 23.95
CA PRO A 250 19.30 -5.63 23.64
C PRO A 250 19.71 -7.09 23.34
N GLU A 251 18.89 -8.06 23.72
CA GLU A 251 19.09 -9.49 23.45
C GLU A 251 18.77 -9.92 22.01
N ILE A 252 17.95 -9.15 21.29
CA ILE A 252 17.61 -9.44 19.89
C ILE A 252 18.76 -8.94 19.02
N GLN A 253 19.43 -9.85 18.31
CA GLN A 253 20.41 -9.43 17.31
C GLN A 253 19.68 -8.80 16.13
N SER A 254 20.25 -7.77 15.53
CA SER A 254 19.58 -7.11 14.41
C SER A 254 20.56 -6.42 13.47
N SER A 255 20.14 -6.22 12.23
CA SER A 255 20.89 -5.45 11.25
C SER A 255 19.97 -4.84 10.20
N ILE A 256 20.50 -3.87 9.45
CA ILE A 256 19.93 -3.44 8.19
C ILE A 256 19.85 -4.66 7.25
N PHE A 257 18.84 -4.68 6.38
CA PHE A 257 18.67 -5.69 5.35
C PHE A 257 18.15 -5.03 4.07
N LEU A 258 19.00 -4.99 3.04
CA LEU A 258 18.72 -4.32 1.77
C LEU A 258 18.57 -5.34 0.64
N SER A 259 17.99 -4.89 -0.48
CA SER A 259 17.88 -5.67 -1.71
C SER A 259 19.25 -6.27 -2.10
N GLY A 260 19.34 -7.59 -2.24
CA GLY A 260 20.60 -8.30 -2.50
C GLY A 260 21.31 -8.89 -1.29
N ASP A 261 20.93 -8.48 -0.07
CA ASP A 261 21.45 -9.11 1.15
C ASP A 261 20.87 -10.51 1.32
N VAL A 262 21.68 -11.41 1.87
CA VAL A 262 21.30 -12.81 2.12
C VAL A 262 21.50 -13.13 3.59
N ALA A 263 20.45 -13.55 4.29
CA ALA A 263 20.55 -14.11 5.64
C ALA A 263 20.73 -15.62 5.54
N GLU A 264 21.80 -16.15 6.14
CA GLU A 264 22.01 -17.59 6.34
C GLU A 264 21.63 -17.96 7.77
N ILE A 265 20.63 -18.82 7.90
CA ILE A 265 19.95 -19.09 9.18
C ILE A 265 20.16 -20.55 9.56
N SER A 266 20.68 -20.76 10.77
CA SER A 266 20.91 -22.07 11.37
C SER A 266 20.41 -22.11 12.82
N PRO A 267 20.26 -23.30 13.42
CA PRO A 267 19.83 -23.41 14.83
C PRO A 267 20.78 -22.77 15.83
N GLY A 268 22.03 -22.46 15.46
CA GLY A 268 23.02 -21.88 16.36
C GLY A 268 23.29 -20.39 16.11
N HIS A 269 23.14 -19.92 14.87
CA HIS A 269 23.47 -18.55 14.50
C HIS A 269 22.77 -18.14 13.20
N THR A 270 22.59 -16.82 13.06
CA THR A 270 22.22 -16.16 11.81
C THR A 270 23.37 -15.28 11.36
N ARG A 271 23.69 -15.31 10.05
CA ARG A 271 24.71 -14.44 9.45
C ARG A 271 24.11 -13.70 8.26
N ILE A 272 24.23 -12.37 8.26
CA ILE A 272 23.90 -11.56 7.09
C ILE A 272 25.14 -11.45 6.20
N GLN A 273 24.96 -11.79 4.92
CA GLN A 273 25.92 -11.54 3.86
C GLN A 273 25.41 -10.39 2.99
N THR A 274 26.02 -9.23 3.16
CA THR A 274 25.67 -8.02 2.42
C THR A 274 25.94 -8.19 0.92
N GLN A 275 24.93 -7.90 0.10
CA GLN A 275 25.00 -7.92 -1.36
C GLN A 275 25.54 -9.24 -1.95
N ALA A 276 25.24 -10.37 -1.30
CA ALA A 276 25.74 -11.68 -1.69
C ALA A 276 24.84 -12.42 -2.69
N SER A 277 23.65 -11.89 -2.99
CA SER A 277 22.76 -12.49 -4.00
C SER A 277 23.38 -12.40 -5.40
N PRO A 278 23.33 -13.47 -6.20
CA PRO A 278 23.85 -13.45 -7.57
C PRO A 278 22.90 -12.78 -8.58
N PHE A 279 21.63 -12.56 -8.21
CA PHE A 279 20.57 -12.10 -9.13
C PHE A 279 19.94 -10.77 -8.73
N VAL A 280 20.17 -10.26 -7.52
CA VAL A 280 19.70 -8.93 -7.11
C VAL A 280 20.76 -8.19 -6.31
N ARG A 281 20.88 -6.88 -6.54
CA ARG A 281 21.78 -6.00 -5.80
C ARG A 281 21.24 -4.57 -5.77
N VAL A 282 21.67 -3.78 -4.79
CA VAL A 282 21.51 -2.32 -4.83
C VAL A 282 22.32 -1.79 -6.01
N ALA A 283 21.65 -1.09 -6.92
CA ALA A 283 22.26 -0.42 -8.05
C ALA A 283 22.74 0.98 -7.65
N ARG A 284 21.93 1.70 -6.87
CA ARG A 284 22.22 3.03 -6.37
C ARG A 284 21.54 3.23 -5.03
N ASP A 285 22.29 3.79 -4.08
CA ASP A 285 21.72 4.24 -2.80
C ASP A 285 21.08 5.61 -2.98
N ASP A 286 19.76 5.61 -3.17
CA ASP A 286 18.92 6.80 -3.24
C ASP A 286 18.06 6.99 -1.98
N GLY A 287 18.44 6.40 -0.85
CA GLY A 287 17.70 6.48 0.43
C GLY A 287 17.56 7.91 0.98
N HIS A 288 18.39 8.85 0.55
CA HIS A 288 18.24 10.28 0.87
C HIS A 288 16.98 10.91 0.26
N LEU A 289 16.36 10.29 -0.76
CA LEU A 289 15.15 10.79 -1.39
C LEU A 289 13.89 10.55 -0.55
N VAL A 290 13.93 9.65 0.43
CA VAL A 290 12.83 9.38 1.39
C VAL A 290 12.98 10.13 2.71
N GLU A 291 13.84 11.16 2.75
CA GLU A 291 14.04 11.93 3.96
C GLU A 291 12.78 12.69 4.38
N PHE A 292 12.26 12.33 5.56
CA PHE A 292 11.04 12.90 6.11
C PHE A 292 11.22 14.35 6.52
N LYS A 293 10.58 15.25 5.78
CA LYS A 293 10.63 16.71 5.98
C LYS A 293 9.26 17.32 5.68
N PRO A 294 8.26 17.14 6.56
CA PRO A 294 6.86 17.53 6.32
C PRO A 294 6.61 19.05 6.43
N VAL A 295 7.58 19.85 5.98
CA VAL A 295 7.58 21.32 5.97
C VAL A 295 8.12 21.87 4.65
N MET A 296 8.40 20.99 3.69
CA MET A 296 8.97 21.32 2.40
C MET A 296 7.90 21.83 1.43
N GLU A 297 8.31 22.38 0.29
CA GLU A 297 7.39 22.90 -0.71
C GLU A 297 6.50 21.79 -1.29
N VAL A 298 5.23 22.12 -1.50
CA VAL A 298 4.24 21.24 -2.10
C VAL A 298 3.89 21.77 -3.50
N PRO A 299 4.07 20.98 -4.58
CA PRO A 299 3.65 21.39 -5.91
C PRO A 299 2.12 21.44 -6.02
N SER A 300 1.61 22.34 -6.86
CA SER A 300 0.17 22.36 -7.21
C SER A 300 -0.25 21.06 -7.90
N ILE A 301 -1.52 20.68 -7.73
CA ILE A 301 -2.16 19.58 -8.49
C ILE A 301 -2.17 19.96 -9.98
N ARG A 302 -2.00 18.98 -10.87
CA ARG A 302 -2.00 19.20 -12.32
C ARG A 302 -2.60 18.01 -13.06
N THR A 303 -3.32 18.26 -14.15
CA THR A 303 -3.76 17.18 -15.04
C THR A 303 -2.58 16.31 -15.51
N ARG A 304 -2.82 15.00 -15.58
CA ARG A 304 -1.84 13.99 -15.99
C ARG A 304 -1.85 13.78 -17.51
N THR A 305 -2.95 14.13 -18.17
CA THR A 305 -3.13 14.08 -19.62
C THR A 305 -2.14 15.04 -20.28
N GLN A 306 -1.29 14.55 -21.18
CA GLN A 306 -0.25 15.36 -21.83
C GLN A 306 -0.73 16.00 -23.13
N ASP A 307 -1.63 15.33 -23.86
CA ASP A 307 -2.13 15.80 -25.15
C ASP A 307 -3.08 17.01 -24.97
N PRO A 308 -2.79 18.18 -25.58
CA PRO A 308 -3.61 19.38 -25.38
C PRO A 308 -5.05 19.26 -25.91
N ALA A 309 -5.28 18.46 -26.96
CA ALA A 309 -6.62 18.27 -27.51
C ALA A 309 -7.46 17.40 -26.56
N GLU A 310 -6.85 16.36 -26.00
CA GLU A 310 -7.47 15.53 -24.98
C GLU A 310 -7.74 16.30 -23.69
N GLN A 311 -6.79 17.10 -23.20
CA GLN A 311 -7.01 17.98 -22.03
C GLN A 311 -8.23 18.88 -22.22
N LYS A 312 -8.38 19.47 -23.41
CA LYS A 312 -9.53 20.32 -23.72
C LYS A 312 -10.84 19.54 -23.67
N ARG A 313 -10.86 18.34 -24.28
CA ARG A 313 -12.02 17.45 -24.28
C ARG A 313 -12.41 17.02 -22.86
N GLU A 314 -11.43 16.57 -22.07
CA GLU A 314 -11.63 16.18 -20.67
C GLU A 314 -12.18 17.35 -19.85
N GLY A 315 -11.61 18.54 -20.01
CA GLY A 315 -12.07 19.75 -19.32
C GLY A 315 -13.51 20.15 -19.67
N GLU A 316 -13.89 20.05 -20.94
CA GLU A 316 -15.27 20.29 -21.40
C GLU A 316 -16.25 19.28 -20.79
N GLU A 317 -15.91 17.98 -20.76
CA GLU A 317 -16.75 16.94 -20.17
C GLU A 317 -16.85 17.05 -18.64
N VAL A 318 -15.75 17.36 -17.96
CA VAL A 318 -15.73 17.58 -16.50
C VAL A 318 -16.58 18.79 -16.13
N ARG A 319 -16.45 19.90 -16.86
CA ARG A 319 -17.27 21.09 -16.64
C ARG A 319 -18.75 20.80 -16.85
N GLU A 320 -19.11 20.10 -17.93
CA GLU A 320 -20.48 19.66 -18.19
C GLU A 320 -21.03 18.84 -17.03
N PHE A 321 -20.25 17.86 -16.54
CA PHE A 321 -20.66 17.03 -15.41
C PHE A 321 -20.90 17.86 -14.14
N ILE A 322 -19.96 18.76 -13.82
CA ILE A 322 -20.03 19.62 -12.64
C ILE A 322 -21.26 20.52 -12.70
N GLU A 323 -21.46 21.22 -13.82
CA GLU A 323 -22.50 22.24 -13.96
C GLU A 323 -23.90 21.64 -14.12
N ASN A 324 -24.03 20.44 -14.71
CA ASN A 324 -25.35 19.88 -15.05
C ASN A 324 -25.74 18.63 -14.26
N ARG A 325 -24.79 17.86 -13.70
CA ARG A 325 -25.07 16.53 -13.13
C ARG A 325 -24.65 16.38 -11.67
N PHE A 326 -23.67 17.15 -11.22
CA PHE A 326 -23.05 16.99 -9.89
C PHE A 326 -24.03 17.18 -8.72
N VAL A 327 -24.84 18.25 -8.76
CA VAL A 327 -25.82 18.54 -7.70
C VAL A 327 -26.86 17.44 -7.59
N ASP A 328 -27.32 16.88 -8.71
CA ASP A 328 -28.31 15.80 -8.71
C ASP A 328 -27.70 14.49 -8.18
N ARG A 329 -26.42 14.23 -8.47
CA ARG A 329 -25.68 13.13 -7.85
C ARG A 329 -25.60 13.30 -6.33
N LEU A 330 -25.24 14.48 -5.84
CA LEU A 330 -25.19 14.76 -4.40
C LEU A 330 -26.54 14.53 -3.72
N LYS A 331 -27.64 15.01 -4.32
CA LYS A 331 -29.00 14.80 -3.80
C LYS A 331 -29.39 13.32 -3.71
N SER A 332 -28.76 12.46 -4.51
CA SER A 332 -29.01 11.02 -4.49
C SER A 332 -28.16 10.24 -3.47
N CYS A 333 -27.15 10.86 -2.87
CA CYS A 333 -26.32 10.25 -1.83
C CYS A 333 -27.09 10.12 -0.51
N GLU A 334 -26.93 8.99 0.19
CA GLU A 334 -27.54 8.78 1.52
C GLU A 334 -27.07 9.81 2.57
N THR A 335 -25.87 10.34 2.38
CA THR A 335 -25.22 11.34 3.22
C THR A 335 -25.66 12.78 2.95
N PHE A 336 -26.57 13.00 2.00
CA PHE A 336 -27.04 14.34 1.63
C PHE A 336 -27.56 15.17 2.82
N GLU A 337 -28.41 14.55 3.66
CA GLU A 337 -28.97 15.21 4.83
C GLU A 337 -27.92 15.53 5.90
N VAL A 338 -26.79 14.80 5.91
CA VAL A 338 -25.66 15.12 6.81
C VAL A 338 -25.04 16.45 6.40
N TRP A 339 -24.79 16.67 5.12
CA TRP A 339 -24.27 17.95 4.62
C TRP A 339 -25.23 19.12 4.89
N ARG A 340 -26.54 18.89 4.73
CA ARG A 340 -27.60 19.87 5.07
C ARG A 340 -27.62 20.20 6.55
N HIS A 341 -27.60 19.17 7.41
CA HIS A 341 -27.63 19.31 8.86
C HIS A 341 -26.46 20.14 9.39
N TRP A 342 -25.27 19.92 8.83
CA TRP A 342 -24.05 20.66 9.17
C TRP A 342 -23.88 21.97 8.43
N LYS A 343 -24.81 22.32 7.52
CA LYS A 343 -24.76 23.54 6.71
C LYS A 343 -23.41 23.68 5.98
N VAL A 344 -22.93 22.58 5.42
CA VAL A 344 -21.59 22.51 4.80
C VAL A 344 -21.45 23.60 3.73
N GLY A 345 -20.39 24.40 3.84
CA GLY A 345 -19.88 25.16 2.70
C GLY A 345 -18.83 24.34 1.97
N TYR A 346 -19.12 23.93 0.75
CA TYR A 346 -18.27 23.05 -0.05
C TYR A 346 -17.55 23.84 -1.14
N GLN A 347 -16.25 23.61 -1.31
CA GLN A 347 -15.45 24.12 -2.42
C GLN A 347 -14.80 22.96 -3.17
N LEU A 348 -15.03 22.90 -4.48
CA LEU A 348 -14.38 22.00 -5.41
C LEU A 348 -13.43 22.81 -6.30
N GLU A 349 -12.15 22.44 -6.31
CA GLU A 349 -11.15 22.99 -7.22
C GLU A 349 -10.69 21.91 -8.21
N VAL A 350 -10.82 22.18 -9.51
CA VAL A 350 -10.37 21.25 -10.56
C VAL A 350 -9.16 21.84 -11.28
N PHE A 351 -8.06 21.09 -11.26
CA PHE A 351 -6.77 21.55 -11.75
C PHE A 351 -6.48 21.03 -13.16
N GLY A 352 -6.36 21.97 -14.11
CA GLY A 352 -5.89 21.69 -15.47
C GLY A 352 -4.36 21.61 -15.54
N LYS A 353 -3.78 22.04 -16.67
CA LYS A 353 -2.32 22.12 -16.85
C LYS A 353 -1.70 23.33 -16.16
N ASN A 354 -2.44 24.44 -16.11
CA ASN A 354 -2.02 25.66 -15.43
C ASN A 354 -2.18 25.49 -13.91
N SER A 355 -1.43 26.27 -13.14
CA SER A 355 -1.50 26.22 -11.68
C SER A 355 -2.80 26.77 -11.09
N GLU A 356 -3.58 27.52 -11.89
CA GLU A 356 -4.87 28.08 -11.47
C GLU A 356 -6.01 27.07 -11.73
N PRO A 357 -6.75 26.65 -10.69
CA PRO A 357 -7.88 25.75 -10.84
C PRO A 357 -9.15 26.47 -11.30
N ASP A 358 -10.04 25.74 -11.95
CA ASP A 358 -11.44 26.12 -12.02
C ASP A 358 -12.10 25.84 -10.66
N ILE A 359 -12.91 26.77 -10.16
CA ILE A 359 -13.46 26.72 -8.80
C ILE A 359 -14.98 26.74 -8.86
N TRP A 360 -15.59 25.77 -8.17
CA TRP A 360 -17.02 25.75 -7.90
C TRP A 360 -17.27 25.64 -6.41
N SER A 361 -18.45 26.10 -6.00
CA SER A 361 -18.89 25.97 -4.61
C SER A 361 -20.36 25.63 -4.50
N ILE A 362 -20.71 25.04 -3.36
CA ILE A 362 -22.07 24.68 -2.98
C ILE A 362 -22.30 25.08 -1.53
N ASP A 363 -23.40 25.77 -1.26
CA ASP A 363 -23.83 26.09 0.11
C ASP A 363 -25.00 25.19 0.52
N PHE A 364 -24.71 24.18 1.33
CA PHE A 364 -25.71 23.24 1.84
C PHE A 364 -26.61 23.85 2.92
N SER A 365 -26.55 25.16 3.19
CA SER A 365 -27.53 25.85 4.03
C SER A 365 -28.73 26.42 3.23
N LEU A 366 -28.61 26.55 1.91
CA LEU A 366 -29.64 27.16 1.06
C LEU A 366 -30.83 26.22 0.80
N PRO A 367 -32.09 26.67 0.83
CA PRO A 367 -33.25 25.79 0.57
C PRO A 367 -33.14 25.01 -0.75
N GLU A 368 -32.67 25.67 -1.80
CA GLU A 368 -32.37 25.07 -3.09
C GLU A 368 -30.86 24.95 -3.28
N LEU A 369 -30.39 23.71 -3.49
CA LEU A 369 -28.97 23.45 -3.70
C LEU A 369 -28.59 23.81 -5.14
N GLN A 370 -27.61 24.69 -5.29
CA GLN A 370 -27.09 25.12 -6.58
C GLN A 370 -25.56 25.10 -6.53
N ILE A 371 -24.96 24.71 -7.65
CA ILE A 371 -23.52 24.88 -7.87
C ILE A 371 -23.27 26.25 -8.48
N GLN A 372 -22.28 26.96 -7.96
CA GLN A 372 -21.95 28.31 -8.40
C GLN A 372 -20.44 28.43 -8.65
N PRO A 373 -20.03 29.20 -9.68
CA PRO A 373 -18.62 29.46 -9.91
C PRO A 373 -18.03 30.32 -8.78
N GLY A 374 -16.79 30.05 -8.42
CA GLY A 374 -16.04 30.80 -7.41
C GLY A 374 -16.15 30.24 -5.99
N ARG A 375 -15.57 30.98 -5.05
CA ARG A 375 -15.34 30.55 -3.66
C ARG A 375 -16.58 30.77 -2.79
N PRO A 376 -16.89 29.86 -1.84
CA PRO A 376 -17.98 30.09 -0.92
C PRO A 376 -17.59 31.10 0.15
N GLY A 377 -18.57 31.80 0.74
CA GLY A 377 -18.33 32.69 1.89
C GLY A 377 -17.90 31.95 3.16
N ARG A 378 -18.17 30.63 3.22
CA ARG A 378 -17.71 29.70 4.26
C ARG A 378 -17.25 28.42 3.57
N MET A 379 -16.05 27.93 3.90
CA MET A 379 -15.53 26.65 3.42
C MET A 379 -15.32 25.72 4.61
N ASN A 380 -16.16 24.69 4.69
CA ASN A 380 -16.07 23.61 5.67
C ASN A 380 -15.46 22.34 5.07
N ILE A 381 -15.64 22.13 3.77
CA ILE A 381 -15.00 21.03 3.03
C ILE A 381 -14.33 21.63 1.80
N TYR A 382 -13.08 21.24 1.59
CA TYR A 382 -12.31 21.51 0.40
C TYR A 382 -11.97 20.20 -0.28
N GLU A 383 -12.21 20.11 -1.59
CA GLU A 383 -11.69 19.02 -2.42
C GLU A 383 -11.01 19.62 -3.64
N GLY A 384 -9.71 19.37 -3.79
CA GLY A 384 -8.94 19.70 -4.98
C GLY A 384 -8.63 18.42 -5.74
N ILE A 385 -8.89 18.38 -7.04
CA ILE A 385 -8.64 17.20 -7.88
C ILE A 385 -8.11 17.59 -9.26
N SER A 386 -7.22 16.78 -9.84
CA SER A 386 -6.78 17.00 -11.20
C SER A 386 -7.92 16.74 -12.20
N CYS A 387 -7.94 17.48 -13.31
CA CYS A 387 -8.97 17.32 -14.34
C CYS A 387 -8.97 15.90 -14.93
N SER A 388 -7.79 15.30 -15.15
CA SER A 388 -7.69 13.92 -15.66
C SER A 388 -8.26 12.91 -14.68
N GLU A 389 -8.00 13.07 -13.38
CA GLU A 389 -8.51 12.12 -12.38
C GLU A 389 -10.01 12.23 -12.17
N LEU A 390 -10.56 13.45 -12.15
CA LEU A 390 -12.01 13.62 -12.10
C LEU A 390 -12.69 13.08 -13.37
N PHE A 391 -12.10 13.32 -14.54
CA PHE A 391 -12.56 12.71 -15.80
C PHE A 391 -12.55 11.18 -15.70
N ASN A 392 -11.46 10.58 -15.21
CA ASN A 392 -11.35 9.13 -15.08
C ASN A 392 -12.34 8.57 -14.04
N LEU A 393 -12.63 9.28 -12.95
CA LEU A 393 -13.68 8.88 -11.99
C LEU A 393 -15.07 8.89 -12.66
N ILE A 394 -15.40 9.93 -13.44
CA ILE A 394 -16.67 10.02 -14.19
C ILE A 394 -16.85 8.82 -15.13
N HIS A 395 -15.75 8.31 -15.68
CA HIS A 395 -15.74 7.20 -16.66
C HIS A 395 -15.39 5.84 -16.05
N ASN A 396 -15.27 5.71 -14.73
CA ASN A 396 -14.85 4.48 -14.03
C ASN A 396 -13.52 3.90 -14.53
N ARG A 397 -12.53 4.76 -14.81
CA ARG A 397 -11.19 4.40 -15.34
C ARG A 397 -10.06 4.56 -14.33
N THR A 398 -10.35 5.01 -13.12
CA THR A 398 -9.39 5.18 -12.02
C THR A 398 -10.00 4.71 -10.70
N ASN A 399 -9.23 4.75 -9.62
CA ASN A 399 -9.64 4.35 -8.28
C ASN A 399 -9.06 5.28 -7.21
N TRP A 400 -9.63 5.24 -6.01
CA TRP A 400 -9.20 6.12 -4.91
C TRP A 400 -7.81 5.79 -4.36
N ASP A 401 -7.32 4.56 -4.50
CA ASP A 401 -5.96 4.20 -4.05
C ASP A 401 -4.93 5.00 -4.86
N TYR A 402 -5.04 4.99 -6.19
CA TYR A 402 -4.18 5.80 -7.04
C TYR A 402 -4.42 7.31 -6.85
N VAL A 403 -5.68 7.75 -6.89
CA VAL A 403 -6.02 9.19 -6.85
C VAL A 403 -5.59 9.83 -5.53
N GLY A 404 -5.76 9.12 -4.41
CA GLY A 404 -5.32 9.54 -3.09
C GLY A 404 -3.81 9.42 -2.88
N ALA A 405 -3.21 8.25 -3.20
CA ALA A 405 -1.79 8.02 -2.99
C ALA A 405 -0.90 8.92 -3.86
N SER A 406 -1.31 9.23 -5.10
CA SER A 406 -0.59 10.18 -5.96
C SER A 406 -0.77 11.66 -5.57
N ALA A 407 -1.60 11.93 -4.56
CA ALA A 407 -2.04 13.27 -4.12
C ALA A 407 -2.54 14.16 -5.27
N GLN A 408 -3.11 13.53 -6.30
CA GLN A 408 -3.87 14.19 -7.37
C GLN A 408 -5.29 14.56 -6.92
N TYR A 409 -5.73 13.99 -5.81
CA TYR A 409 -6.80 14.50 -4.98
C TYR A 409 -6.23 14.95 -3.64
N ARG A 410 -6.64 16.12 -3.17
CA ARG A 410 -6.29 16.65 -1.84
C ARG A 410 -7.51 17.24 -1.19
N THR A 411 -7.67 16.99 0.10
CA THR A 411 -8.85 17.42 0.83
C THR A 411 -8.53 17.80 2.26
N PHE A 412 -9.38 18.65 2.81
CA PHE A 412 -9.51 18.82 4.26
C PHE A 412 -10.95 19.16 4.59
N ASP A 413 -11.33 18.91 5.85
CA ASP A 413 -12.59 19.37 6.39
C ASP A 413 -12.44 19.98 7.78
N ASN A 414 -13.28 20.98 8.05
CA ASN A 414 -13.44 21.66 9.31
C ASN A 414 -14.94 21.87 9.53
N ILE A 415 -15.60 20.83 10.01
CA ILE A 415 -17.06 20.77 10.09
C ILE A 415 -17.54 21.40 11.39
N TYR A 416 -18.31 22.47 11.25
CA TYR A 416 -19.00 23.12 12.36
C TYR A 416 -20.27 23.78 11.86
N ARG A 417 -21.20 24.04 12.78
CA ARG A 417 -22.38 24.85 12.51
C ARG A 417 -22.65 25.83 13.64
N VAL A 418 -23.24 26.96 13.25
CA VAL A 418 -23.59 28.05 14.17
C VAL A 418 -25.10 28.29 14.14
N SER A 419 -25.68 28.52 15.32
CA SER A 419 -27.08 28.93 15.51
C SER A 419 -27.16 29.96 16.66
N PRO A 420 -28.29 30.67 16.84
CA PRO A 420 -28.39 31.70 17.88
C PRO A 420 -28.02 31.17 19.28
N GLY A 421 -26.87 31.62 19.79
CA GLY A 421 -26.36 31.23 21.11
C GLY A 421 -25.69 29.85 21.18
N ASN A 422 -25.47 29.15 20.05
CA ASN A 422 -24.90 27.80 20.06
C ASN A 422 -23.87 27.59 18.94
N PHE A 423 -22.82 26.83 19.26
CA PHE A 423 -21.73 26.44 18.37
C PHE A 423 -21.50 24.93 18.51
N GLU A 424 -21.64 24.20 17.41
CA GLU A 424 -21.44 22.76 17.37
C GLU A 424 -20.36 22.43 16.34
N TYR A 425 -19.53 21.43 16.63
CA TYR A 425 -18.48 20.96 15.73
C TYR A 425 -18.49 19.44 15.64
N PHE A 426 -18.05 18.92 14.49
CA PHE A 426 -17.83 17.50 14.31
C PHE A 426 -16.45 17.13 14.87
N PRO A 427 -16.30 16.03 15.63
CA PRO A 427 -15.01 15.61 16.14
C PRO A 427 -14.03 15.29 15.00
N SER A 428 -12.82 15.85 15.04
CA SER A 428 -11.76 15.65 14.03
C SER A 428 -11.29 14.20 13.90
N GLU A 429 -11.42 13.42 14.97
CA GLU A 429 -11.04 11.99 14.99
C GLU A 429 -12.02 11.09 14.21
N LYS A 430 -13.19 11.63 13.83
CA LYS A 430 -14.23 10.88 13.12
C LYS A 430 -14.18 11.20 11.64
N LYS A 431 -14.40 10.19 10.80
CA LYS A 431 -14.55 10.38 9.36
C LYS A 431 -15.86 11.11 9.06
N PHE A 432 -15.77 12.20 8.32
CA PHE A 432 -16.93 12.91 7.75
C PHE A 432 -17.11 12.48 6.28
N PRO A 433 -18.33 12.41 5.72
CA PRO A 433 -18.52 12.06 4.31
C PRO A 433 -18.14 13.23 3.39
N HIS A 434 -17.20 12.98 2.46
CA HIS A 434 -16.69 13.97 1.51
C HIS A 434 -17.42 13.86 0.15
N PRO A 435 -17.93 14.97 -0.43
CA PRO A 435 -18.78 14.94 -1.63
C PRO A 435 -18.28 14.10 -2.81
N LEU A 436 -17.02 14.21 -3.22
CA LEU A 436 -16.52 13.39 -4.34
C LEU A 436 -16.48 11.90 -4.01
N THR A 437 -16.02 11.53 -2.82
CA THR A 437 -15.97 10.12 -2.39
C THR A 437 -17.36 9.49 -2.23
N GLU A 438 -18.39 10.30 -1.96
CA GLU A 438 -19.78 9.83 -1.88
C GLU A 438 -20.44 9.71 -3.26
N ILE A 439 -20.08 10.57 -4.23
CA ILE A 439 -20.56 10.46 -5.61
C ILE A 439 -19.88 9.29 -6.34
N PHE A 440 -18.60 9.08 -6.06
CA PHE A 440 -17.78 8.02 -6.64
C PHE A 440 -17.33 7.07 -5.52
N PRO A 441 -18.21 6.24 -4.93
CA PRO A 441 -17.81 5.37 -3.82
C PRO A 441 -16.72 4.37 -4.23
N SER A 442 -15.79 4.08 -3.32
CA SER A 442 -14.84 2.96 -3.43
C SER A 442 -15.60 1.63 -3.45
N SER A 443 -16.11 1.26 -4.62
CA SER A 443 -16.92 0.05 -4.79
C SER A 443 -16.02 -1.15 -5.05
N ARG A 444 -16.54 -2.35 -4.78
CA ARG A 444 -15.89 -3.61 -5.17
C ARG A 444 -15.61 -3.68 -6.68
N GLU A 445 -16.44 -3.06 -7.52
CA GLU A 445 -16.22 -3.00 -8.97
C GLU A 445 -15.00 -2.13 -9.32
N MET A 446 -14.86 -0.96 -8.69
CA MET A 446 -13.69 -0.09 -8.83
C MET A 446 -12.41 -0.82 -8.39
N ASP A 447 -12.47 -1.52 -7.25
CA ASP A 447 -11.34 -2.27 -6.73
C ASP A 447 -10.98 -3.49 -7.60
N ARG A 448 -11.98 -4.18 -8.16
CA ARG A 448 -11.73 -5.27 -9.13
C ARG A 448 -11.09 -4.74 -10.42
N GLU A 449 -11.61 -3.64 -10.96
CA GLU A 449 -11.14 -3.05 -12.21
C GLU A 449 -9.69 -2.53 -12.10
N LYS A 450 -9.28 -2.08 -10.90
CA LYS A 450 -7.89 -1.75 -10.54
C LYS A 450 -6.89 -2.84 -10.95
N PHE A 451 -7.21 -4.11 -10.72
CA PHE A 451 -6.34 -5.22 -11.11
C PHE A 451 -6.64 -5.75 -12.51
N MET A 452 -7.92 -5.81 -12.90
CA MET A 452 -8.31 -6.39 -14.19
C MET A 452 -7.81 -5.57 -15.39
N LYS A 453 -7.62 -4.25 -15.24
CA LYS A 453 -6.96 -3.43 -16.26
C LYS A 453 -5.53 -3.91 -16.53
N ASP A 454 -4.79 -4.28 -15.48
CA ASP A 454 -3.43 -4.77 -15.60
C ASP A 454 -3.38 -6.21 -16.10
N VAL A 455 -4.36 -7.05 -15.75
CA VAL A 455 -4.50 -8.38 -16.36
C VAL A 455 -4.63 -8.26 -17.88
N ARG A 456 -5.57 -7.42 -18.35
CA ARG A 456 -5.75 -7.17 -19.80
C ARG A 456 -4.51 -6.59 -20.46
N ARG A 457 -3.77 -5.75 -19.74
CA ARG A 457 -2.56 -5.10 -20.26
C ARG A 457 -1.38 -6.06 -20.35
N TRP A 458 -1.21 -6.98 -19.40
CA TRP A 458 0.05 -7.71 -19.22
C TRP A 458 -0.05 -9.20 -19.53
N LYS A 459 -1.24 -9.84 -19.45
CA LYS A 459 -1.39 -11.29 -19.67
C LYS A 459 -0.69 -11.80 -20.94
N ASP A 460 -0.83 -11.07 -22.05
CA ASP A 460 -0.26 -11.46 -23.35
C ASP A 460 0.96 -10.62 -23.76
N HIS A 461 1.41 -9.69 -22.89
CA HIS A 461 2.44 -8.69 -23.21
C HIS A 461 3.58 -8.56 -22.19
N ALA A 462 3.46 -9.19 -21.01
CA ALA A 462 4.47 -9.17 -19.94
C ALA A 462 5.80 -9.82 -20.32
#